data_AF-A0A015TVZ7-F1
#
_entry.id   AF-A0A015TVZ7-F1
#
_cell.length_a   1.000
_cell.length_b   1.000
_cell.length_c   1.000
_cell.angle_alpha   90.00
_cell.angle_beta   90.00
_cell.angle_gamma   90.00
#
_symmetry.space_group_name_H-M   'P 1'
#
loop_
_entity.id
_entity.type
_entity.pdbx_description
1 polymer ?
#
loop_
_entity_poly.entity_id
_entity_poly.type
_entity_poly.pdbx_seq_one_letter_code
_entity_poly.pdbx_strand_id
1 'polypeptide(L)'
;MAKELNFTLEDVQGDLKLKYGPFNQRLYQDGREIKKQGRFNPKYYVINTNGEKEEIKVVYGFDFVHVAVFRGQKIDLEERLSIREYIVGGLPVLLVFLGGLIGALFGIMGATFNYNHMRQEKSFIKQLLVSLGVSILCYVAYFIFAIGVQLIVAR
;
A
#
# COMPACT_ATOMS: atom_id res chain seq x y z
N MET A 1 6.95 -8.33 4.50
CA MET A 1 8.11 -8.22 3.59
C MET A 1 8.16 -6.79 3.08
N ALA A 2 9.32 -6.11 3.14
CA ALA A 2 9.44 -4.74 2.64
C ALA A 2 9.52 -4.76 1.11
N LYS A 3 8.68 -3.94 0.46
CA LYS A 3 8.65 -3.74 -0.99
C LYS A 3 9.58 -2.60 -1.38
N GLU A 4 10.07 -2.64 -2.61
CA GLU A 4 10.94 -1.61 -3.18
C GLU A 4 10.36 -1.16 -4.53
N LEU A 5 10.28 0.16 -4.74
CA LEU A 5 9.93 0.78 -6.02
C LEU A 5 11.08 1.70 -6.42
N ASN A 6 11.61 1.50 -7.62
CA ASN A 6 12.61 2.38 -8.20
C ASN A 6 11.92 3.30 -9.20
N PHE A 7 12.25 4.58 -9.16
CA PHE A 7 11.69 5.58 -10.06
C PHE A 7 12.70 6.72 -10.27
N THR A 8 12.52 7.45 -11.36
CA THR A 8 13.28 8.66 -11.67
C THR A 8 12.30 9.83 -11.75
N LEU A 9 12.81 11.04 -11.53
CA LEU A 9 12.07 12.27 -11.69
C LEU A 9 12.89 13.20 -12.57
N GLU A 10 12.22 13.94 -13.45
CA GLU A 10 12.87 14.99 -14.23
C GLU A 10 13.51 16.02 -13.29
N ASP A 11 14.71 16.48 -13.66
CA ASP A 11 15.56 17.40 -12.89
C ASP A 11 16.01 16.92 -11.49
N VAL A 12 15.73 15.68 -11.10
CA VAL A 12 16.26 15.12 -9.84
C VAL A 12 17.51 14.32 -10.11
N GLN A 13 18.53 14.51 -9.26
CA GLN A 13 19.79 13.79 -9.40
C GLN A 13 19.60 12.31 -9.06
N GLY A 14 20.04 11.44 -9.97
CA GLY A 14 20.21 10.02 -9.70
C GLY A 14 18.91 9.22 -9.57
N ASP A 15 19.04 8.00 -9.05
CA ASP A 15 17.92 7.07 -8.91
C ASP A 15 17.22 7.24 -7.56
N LEU A 16 15.89 7.28 -7.59
CA LEU A 16 15.07 7.26 -6.37
C LEU A 16 14.54 5.87 -6.09
N LYS A 17 14.56 5.49 -4.83
CA LYS A 17 14.00 4.22 -4.35
C LYS A 17 13.10 4.42 -3.16
N LEU A 18 11.85 3.98 -3.26
CA LEU A 18 10.92 3.90 -2.14
C LEU A 18 10.92 2.47 -1.58
N LYS A 19 11.30 2.31 -0.32
CA LYS A 19 11.15 1.06 0.44
C LYS A 19 10.00 1.18 1.42
N TYR A 20 9.00 0.31 1.35
CA TYR A 20 7.83 0.42 2.20
C TYR A 20 7.28 -0.93 2.68
N GLY A 21 6.50 -0.89 3.74
CA GLY A 21 5.78 -2.00 4.35
C GLY A 21 4.57 -1.46 5.12
N PRO A 22 3.83 -2.31 5.84
CA PRO A 22 2.57 -1.90 6.48
C PRO A 22 2.72 -0.76 7.50
N PHE A 23 3.89 -0.63 8.11
CA PHE A 23 4.16 0.32 9.19
C PHE A 23 5.36 1.24 8.92
N ASN A 24 6.07 1.04 7.81
CA ASN A 24 7.29 1.77 7.51
C ASN A 24 7.35 2.19 6.04
N GLN A 25 7.94 3.36 5.79
CA GLN A 25 8.18 3.86 4.45
C GLN A 25 9.44 4.72 4.49
N ARG A 26 10.41 4.46 3.61
CA ARG A 26 11.71 5.10 3.54
C ARG A 26 12.03 5.43 2.09
N LEU A 27 12.53 6.64 1.85
CA LEU A 27 12.94 7.08 0.52
C LEU A 27 14.47 7.11 0.48
N TYR A 28 15.05 6.70 -0.64
CA TYR A 28 16.47 6.72 -0.89
C TYR A 28 16.74 7.49 -2.19
N GLN A 29 17.85 8.22 -2.23
CA GLN A 29 18.42 8.82 -3.44
C GLN A 29 19.85 8.32 -3.56
N ASP A 30 20.19 7.70 -4.69
CA ASP A 30 21.51 7.09 -4.94
C ASP A 30 21.98 6.18 -3.80
N GLY A 31 21.05 5.37 -3.27
CA GLY A 31 21.30 4.44 -2.17
C GLY A 31 21.39 5.06 -0.77
N ARG A 32 21.32 6.40 -0.63
CA ARG A 32 21.32 7.09 0.67
C ARG A 32 19.90 7.36 1.15
N GLU A 33 19.60 7.01 2.40
CA GLU A 33 18.26 7.22 2.98
C GLU A 33 18.01 8.72 3.22
N ILE A 34 16.91 9.23 2.67
CA ILE A 34 16.41 10.58 2.91
C ILE A 34 15.48 10.52 4.13
N LYS A 35 15.84 11.26 5.18
CA LYS A 35 15.03 11.35 6.39
C LYS A 35 13.77 12.17 6.12
N LYS A 36 12.63 11.66 6.59
CA LYS A 36 11.37 12.40 6.62
C LYS A 36 11.48 13.62 7.52
N GLN A 37 10.89 14.73 7.11
CA GLN A 37 10.74 15.93 7.90
C GLN A 37 9.26 16.24 8.11
N GLY A 38 8.90 16.63 9.34
CA GLY A 38 7.53 16.94 9.74
C GLY A 38 6.75 15.74 10.31
N ARG A 39 5.85 16.04 11.26
CA ARG A 39 5.00 15.05 11.95
C ARG A 39 3.65 14.84 11.26
N PHE A 40 3.05 15.93 10.78
CA PHE A 40 1.79 15.95 10.05
C PHE A 40 2.11 16.26 8.58
N ASN A 41 1.80 15.32 7.67
CA ASN A 41 2.17 15.38 6.24
C ASN A 41 3.70 15.40 6.00
N PRO A 42 4.40 14.29 6.31
CA PRO A 42 5.86 14.22 6.22
C PRO A 42 6.35 14.44 4.79
N LYS A 43 7.43 15.21 4.67
CA LYS A 43 8.07 15.57 3.42
C LYS A 43 9.47 14.97 3.35
N TYR A 44 9.97 14.77 2.15
CA TYR A 44 11.35 14.44 1.87
C TYR A 44 11.98 15.58 1.06
N TYR A 45 13.30 15.69 1.13
CA TYR A 45 14.07 16.64 0.33
C TYR A 45 15.08 15.86 -0.51
N VAL A 46 14.89 15.89 -1.82
CA VAL A 46 15.81 15.31 -2.81
C VAL A 46 16.74 16.39 -3.35
N ILE A 47 17.91 15.99 -3.83
CA ILE A 47 18.85 16.91 -4.50
C ILE A 47 18.55 16.94 -5.99
N ASN A 48 18.39 18.13 -6.57
CA ASN A 48 18.22 18.31 -8.01
C ASN A 48 19.55 18.25 -8.76
N THR A 49 19.51 18.26 -10.10
CA THR A 49 20.73 18.25 -10.95
C THR A 49 21.64 19.46 -10.73
N ASN A 50 21.13 20.56 -10.17
CA ASN A 50 21.88 21.76 -9.82
C ASN A 50 22.46 21.73 -8.39
N GLY A 51 22.23 20.66 -7.61
CA GLY A 51 22.69 20.53 -6.23
C GLY A 51 21.78 21.18 -5.17
N GLU A 52 20.61 21.70 -5.57
CA GLU A 52 19.65 22.33 -4.67
C GLU A 52 18.68 21.30 -4.08
N LYS A 53 18.13 21.62 -2.90
CA LYS A 53 17.14 20.77 -2.24
C LYS A 53 15.74 21.06 -2.74
N GLU A 54 15.03 20.03 -3.17
CA GLU A 54 13.65 20.13 -3.61
C GLU A 54 12.72 19.23 -2.80
N GLU A 55 11.50 19.72 -2.56
CA GLU A 55 10.48 19.02 -1.82
C GLU A 55 9.83 17.91 -2.67
N ILE A 56 9.80 16.71 -2.12
CA ILE A 56 8.97 15.61 -2.62
C ILE A 56 8.12 15.04 -1.48
N LYS A 57 6.86 14.74 -1.78
CA LYS A 57 5.97 13.99 -0.89
C LYS A 57 5.70 12.63 -1.48
N VAL A 58 5.66 11.60 -0.65
CA VAL A 58 5.20 10.27 -1.06
C VAL A 58 3.92 10.01 -0.29
N VAL A 59 2.80 10.01 -1.01
CA VAL A 59 1.46 9.79 -0.45
C VAL A 59 0.94 8.42 -0.85
N TYR A 60 0.17 7.81 0.04
CA TYR A 60 -0.56 6.58 -0.25
C TYR A 60 -2.01 6.95 -0.53
N GLY A 61 -2.45 6.74 -1.77
CA GLY A 61 -3.80 7.06 -2.20
C GLY A 61 -4.84 6.08 -1.64
N PHE A 62 -6.12 6.50 -1.64
CA PHE A 62 -7.25 5.62 -1.32
C PHE A 62 -7.44 4.48 -2.34
N ASP A 63 -6.80 4.60 -3.49
CA ASP A 63 -6.67 3.59 -4.54
C ASP A 63 -5.53 2.59 -4.27
N PHE A 64 -4.95 2.62 -3.06
CA PHE A 64 -3.89 1.71 -2.62
C PHE A 64 -2.60 1.81 -3.44
N VAL A 65 -2.36 2.95 -4.11
CA VAL A 65 -1.18 3.24 -4.93
C VAL A 65 -0.29 4.27 -4.22
N HIS A 66 1.02 4.07 -4.26
CA HIS A 66 1.97 5.10 -3.85
C HIS A 66 2.17 6.13 -4.96
N VAL A 67 2.06 7.41 -4.61
CA VAL A 67 2.22 8.52 -5.54
C VAL A 67 3.29 9.45 -5.02
N ALA A 68 4.28 9.76 -5.86
CA ALA A 68 5.22 10.84 -5.63
C ALA A 68 4.59 12.17 -6.09
N VAL A 69 4.54 13.15 -5.19
CA VAL A 69 4.15 14.52 -5.50
C VAL A 69 5.40 15.38 -5.52
N PHE A 70 5.78 15.85 -6.70
CA PHE A 70 6.97 16.65 -6.95
C PHE A 70 6.59 17.89 -7.76
N ARG A 71 6.97 19.09 -7.29
CA ARG A 71 6.58 20.38 -7.90
C ARG A 71 5.07 20.50 -8.23
N GLY A 72 4.22 19.87 -7.42
CA GLY A 72 2.77 19.84 -7.63
C GLY A 72 2.27 18.79 -8.64
N GLN A 73 3.16 18.13 -9.38
CA GLN A 73 2.82 17.02 -10.26
C GLN A 73 2.71 15.71 -9.48
N LYS A 74 1.73 14.87 -9.84
CA LYS A 74 1.51 13.55 -9.24
C LYS A 74 2.03 12.48 -10.18
N ILE A 75 2.95 11.66 -9.69
CA ILE A 75 3.61 10.60 -10.44
C ILE A 75 3.32 9.28 -9.72
N ASP A 76 2.62 8.39 -10.41
CA ASP A 76 2.26 7.09 -9.86
C ASP A 76 3.51 6.19 -9.81
N LEU A 77 3.83 5.66 -8.62
CA LEU A 77 5.00 4.81 -8.41
C LEU A 77 4.70 3.32 -8.66
N GLU A 78 3.43 2.97 -8.77
CA GLU A 78 2.95 1.62 -9.03
C GLU A 78 1.90 1.67 -10.15
N GLU A 79 1.75 0.55 -10.85
CA GLU A 79 0.69 0.41 -11.85
C GLU A 79 -0.69 0.49 -11.18
N ARG A 80 -1.56 1.32 -11.77
CA ARG A 80 -2.97 1.41 -11.37
C ARG A 80 -3.70 0.15 -11.80
N LEU A 81 -4.47 -0.40 -10.88
CA LEU A 81 -5.35 -1.52 -11.18
C LEU A 81 -6.56 -1.02 -12.00
N SER A 82 -7.12 -1.89 -12.82
CA SER A 82 -8.40 -1.65 -13.46
C SER A 82 -9.53 -1.66 -12.43
N ILE A 83 -10.68 -1.06 -12.77
CA ILE A 83 -11.87 -1.07 -11.91
C ILE A 83 -12.29 -2.50 -11.54
N ARG A 84 -12.11 -3.46 -12.46
CA ARG A 84 -12.45 -4.87 -12.21
C ARG A 84 -11.53 -5.49 -11.16
N GLU A 85 -10.24 -5.23 -11.26
CA GLU A 85 -9.25 -5.69 -10.27
C GLU A 85 -9.49 -5.03 -8.90
N TYR A 86 -9.90 -3.77 -8.86
CA TYR A 86 -10.31 -3.13 -7.61
C TYR A 86 -11.52 -3.81 -6.98
N ILE A 87 -12.56 -4.09 -7.76
CA ILE A 87 -13.77 -4.76 -7.25
C ILE A 87 -13.43 -6.17 -6.76
N VAL A 88 -12.72 -6.96 -7.58
CA VAL A 88 -12.39 -8.35 -7.24
C VAL A 88 -11.40 -8.40 -6.09
N GLY A 89 -10.37 -7.55 -6.08
CA GLY A 89 -9.37 -7.55 -5.02
C GLY A 89 -9.89 -7.02 -3.69
N GLY A 90 -10.90 -6.14 -3.75
CA GLY A 90 -11.56 -5.54 -2.59
C GLY A 90 -12.60 -6.42 -1.90
N LEU A 91 -12.89 -7.62 -2.41
CA LEU A 91 -13.87 -8.55 -1.81
C LEU A 91 -13.69 -8.77 -0.29
N PRO A 92 -12.46 -8.95 0.25
CA PRO A 92 -12.28 -9.11 1.69
C PRO A 92 -12.78 -7.92 2.52
N VAL A 93 -12.85 -6.71 1.95
CA VAL A 93 -13.30 -5.49 2.66
C VAL A 93 -14.76 -5.59 3.08
N LEU A 94 -15.58 -6.39 2.40
CA LEU A 94 -16.98 -6.63 2.76
C LEU A 94 -17.14 -7.18 4.19
N LEU A 95 -16.08 -7.73 4.77
CA LEU A 95 -16.02 -8.15 6.17
C LEU A 95 -16.32 -7.01 7.16
N VAL A 96 -16.15 -5.74 6.77
CA VAL A 96 -16.56 -4.57 7.58
C VAL A 96 -18.05 -4.62 7.95
N PHE A 97 -18.91 -5.12 7.07
CA PHE A 97 -20.35 -5.18 7.33
C PHE A 97 -20.71 -6.24 8.38
N LEU A 98 -19.86 -7.25 8.55
CA LEU A 98 -20.08 -8.33 9.52
C LEU A 98 -19.33 -8.10 10.83
N GLY A 99 -18.12 -7.54 10.76
CA GLY A 99 -17.22 -7.41 11.91
C GLY A 99 -16.88 -5.99 12.32
N GLY A 100 -17.56 -4.98 11.74
CA GLY A 100 -17.32 -3.58 12.04
C GLY A 100 -15.85 -3.20 11.83
N LEU A 101 -15.28 -2.47 12.79
CA LEU A 101 -13.88 -2.01 12.72
C LEU A 101 -12.88 -3.17 12.63
N ILE A 102 -13.11 -4.26 13.37
CA ILE A 102 -12.19 -5.41 13.36
C ILE A 102 -12.30 -6.12 12.01
N GLY A 103 -13.52 -6.31 11.51
CA GLY A 103 -13.75 -6.82 10.16
C GLY A 103 -13.07 -5.98 9.08
N ALA A 104 -13.10 -4.65 9.20
CA ALA A 104 -12.39 -3.74 8.31
C ALA A 104 -10.88 -3.96 8.31
N LEU A 105 -10.26 -4.20 9.48
CA LEU A 105 -8.82 -4.46 9.57
C LEU A 105 -8.41 -5.70 8.78
N PHE A 106 -9.09 -6.83 9.02
CA PHE A 106 -8.83 -8.07 8.28
C PHE A 106 -9.13 -7.92 6.77
N GLY A 107 -10.21 -7.21 6.44
CA GLY A 107 -10.60 -6.96 5.05
C GLY A 107 -9.60 -6.08 4.29
N ILE A 108 -9.13 -4.99 4.89
CA ILE A 108 -8.12 -4.10 4.28
C ILE A 108 -6.79 -4.84 4.10
N MET A 109 -6.38 -5.66 5.08
CA MET A 109 -5.19 -6.49 4.95
C MET A 109 -5.30 -7.48 3.78
N GLY A 110 -6.44 -8.16 3.65
CA GLY A 110 -6.71 -9.07 2.53
C GLY A 110 -6.71 -8.36 1.18
N ALA A 111 -7.38 -7.20 1.08
CA ALA A 111 -7.43 -6.42 -0.15
C ALA A 111 -6.06 -5.90 -0.56
N THR A 112 -5.25 -5.45 0.39
CA THR A 112 -3.86 -5.03 0.13
C THR A 112 -3.03 -6.17 -0.45
N PHE A 113 -3.21 -7.40 0.08
CA PHE A 113 -2.56 -8.57 -0.49
C PHE A 113 -3.04 -8.87 -1.92
N ASN A 114 -4.35 -8.85 -2.15
CA ASN A 114 -4.94 -9.10 -3.47
C ASN A 114 -4.47 -8.09 -4.52
N TYR A 115 -4.52 -6.80 -4.22
CA TYR A 115 -4.07 -5.75 -5.13
C TYR A 115 -2.59 -5.90 -5.47
N ASN A 116 -1.77 -6.25 -4.49
CA ASN A 116 -0.37 -6.54 -4.70
C ASN A 116 -0.14 -7.74 -5.62
N HIS A 117 -0.94 -8.79 -5.49
CA HIS A 117 -0.88 -9.96 -6.37
C HIS A 117 -1.35 -9.64 -7.79
N MET A 118 -2.45 -8.88 -7.93
CA MET A 118 -3.01 -8.49 -9.24
C MET A 118 -2.07 -7.57 -10.04
N ARG A 119 -1.26 -6.76 -9.36
CA ARG A 119 -0.19 -5.99 -10.02
C ARG A 119 0.87 -6.89 -10.67
N GLN A 120 1.07 -8.11 -10.16
CA GLN A 120 2.09 -9.05 -10.63
C GLN A 120 1.54 -10.11 -11.60
N GLU A 121 0.32 -10.58 -11.37
CA GLU A 121 -0.35 -11.60 -12.19
C GLU A 121 -1.45 -10.95 -13.02
N LYS A 122 -1.37 -11.05 -14.35
CA LYS A 122 -2.34 -10.42 -15.28
C LYS A 122 -3.45 -11.37 -15.72
N SER A 123 -3.36 -12.66 -15.41
CA SER A 123 -4.41 -13.62 -15.70
C SER A 123 -5.60 -13.44 -14.77
N PHE A 124 -6.72 -12.95 -15.32
CA PHE A 124 -7.94 -12.67 -14.56
C PHE A 124 -8.46 -13.88 -13.77
N ILE A 125 -8.39 -15.09 -14.33
CA ILE A 125 -8.86 -16.30 -13.63
C ILE A 125 -8.04 -16.57 -12.36
N LYS A 126 -6.72 -16.41 -12.43
CA LYS A 126 -5.86 -16.55 -11.26
C LYS A 126 -6.11 -15.45 -10.24
N GLN A 127 -6.23 -14.21 -10.70
CA GLN A 127 -6.58 -13.06 -9.86
C GLN A 127 -7.88 -13.31 -9.06
N LEU A 128 -8.91 -13.81 -9.75
CA LEU A 128 -10.20 -14.14 -9.13
C LEU A 128 -10.07 -15.27 -8.11
N LEU A 129 -9.41 -16.38 -8.47
CA LEU A 129 -9.23 -17.53 -7.57
C LEU A 129 -8.44 -17.16 -6.31
N VAL A 130 -7.34 -16.42 -6.47
CA VAL A 130 -6.54 -15.94 -5.33
C VAL A 130 -7.36 -14.99 -4.48
N SER A 131 -8.08 -14.05 -5.09
CA SER A 131 -8.91 -13.12 -4.32
C SER A 131 -10.00 -13.81 -3.50
N LEU A 132 -10.68 -14.80 -4.09
CA LEU A 132 -11.68 -15.61 -3.37
C LEU A 132 -11.03 -16.40 -2.23
N GLY A 133 -9.89 -17.04 -2.48
CA GLY A 133 -9.14 -17.76 -1.46
C GLY A 133 -8.73 -16.87 -0.29
N VAL A 134 -8.18 -15.68 -0.59
CA VAL A 134 -7.79 -14.68 0.42
C VAL A 134 -9.01 -14.17 1.18
N SER A 135 -10.13 -13.94 0.50
CA SER A 135 -11.38 -13.52 1.14
C SER A 135 -11.85 -14.56 2.16
N ILE A 136 -11.89 -15.85 1.78
CA ILE A 136 -12.26 -16.94 2.68
C ILE A 136 -11.31 -16.98 3.90
N LEU A 137 -10.00 -16.89 3.66
CA LEU A 137 -9.01 -16.89 4.74
C LEU A 137 -9.19 -15.72 5.70
N CYS A 138 -9.47 -14.51 5.21
CA CYS A 138 -9.76 -13.33 6.03
C CYS A 138 -11.00 -13.54 6.91
N TYR A 139 -12.07 -14.11 6.35
CA TYR A 139 -13.30 -14.39 7.09
C TYR A 139 -13.06 -15.45 8.18
N VAL A 140 -12.37 -16.54 7.85
CA VAL A 140 -12.01 -17.59 8.83
C VAL A 140 -11.15 -17.00 9.95
N ALA A 141 -10.13 -16.22 9.62
CA ALA A 141 -9.26 -15.59 10.62
C ALA A 141 -10.05 -14.64 11.53
N TYR A 142 -10.97 -13.87 10.98
CA TYR A 142 -11.86 -13.00 11.75
C TYR A 142 -12.75 -13.78 12.72
N PHE A 143 -13.41 -14.85 12.28
CA PHE A 143 -14.27 -15.64 13.15
C PHE A 143 -13.49 -16.33 14.27
N ILE A 144 -12.30 -16.87 13.97
CA ILE A 144 -11.41 -17.44 14.99
C ILE A 144 -11.06 -16.38 16.04
N PHE A 145 -10.68 -15.18 15.59
CA PHE A 145 -10.37 -14.06 16.48
C PHE A 145 -11.59 -13.65 17.32
N ALA A 146 -12.76 -13.48 16.70
CA ALA A 146 -13.99 -13.07 17.37
C ALA A 146 -14.42 -14.07 18.44
N ILE A 147 -14.38 -15.38 18.13
CA ILE A 147 -14.68 -16.45 19.09
C ILE A 147 -13.65 -16.42 20.23
N GLY A 148 -12.36 -16.27 19.93
CA GLY A 148 -11.31 -16.16 20.94
C GLY A 148 -11.54 -15.01 21.92
N VAL A 149 -11.88 -13.82 21.40
CA VAL A 149 -12.22 -12.66 22.24
C VAL A 149 -13.47 -12.93 23.08
N GLN A 150 -14.51 -13.52 22.48
CA GLN A 150 -15.73 -13.86 23.21
C GLN A 150 -15.46 -14.82 24.37
N LEU A 151 -14.65 -15.85 24.18
CA LEU A 151 -14.29 -16.81 25.23
C LEU A 151 -13.50 -16.17 26.38
N ILE A 152 -12.71 -15.12 26.11
CA ILE A 152 -11.96 -14.38 27.13
C ILE A 152 -12.90 -13.46 27.91
N VAL A 153 -13.83 -12.77 27.22
CA VAL A 153 -14.73 -11.79 27.83
C VAL A 153 -15.90 -12.44 28.56
N ALA A 154 -16.38 -13.61 28.09
CA ALA A 154 -17.47 -14.35 28.71
C ALA A 154 -17.03 -15.19 29.94
N ARG A 155 -15.78 -15.04 30.36
CA ARG A 155 -15.22 -15.66 31.56
C ARG A 155 -15.15 -14.66 32.69
#